data_AF-A0A3N4N0J2-F1
#
_entry.id   AF-A0A3N4N0J2-F1
#
_cell.length_a   1.000
_cell.length_b   1.000
_cell.length_c   1.000
_cell.angle_alpha   90.00
_cell.angle_beta   90.00
_cell.angle_gamma   90.00
#
_symmetry.space_group_name_H-M   'P 1'
#
loop_
_entity.id
_entity.type
_entity.pdbx_description
1 polymer ?
#
loop_
_entity_poly.entity_id
_entity_poly.type
_entity_poly.pdbx_seq_one_letter_code
_entity_poly.pdbx_strand_id
1 'polypeptide(L)'
;MTKKQVGTVFFYILIGFPILVFILMPTHAIDPWAVSFEHFLDKYLFGNGYFKPDRYPFAAKVTNSLTVLLAVVLGILYATVFRNEPYHIPKKDRKKVLMGLFVLFLFCLWLSIFPQEFSTTTGRGFGIKRSFHNNTVFFLFMIICIKFAIYTGVVFLGQFFFQGIRWLKLKKFK
;
A
#
# COMPACT_ATOMS: atom_id res chain seq x y z
N MET A 1 17.28 -11.37 16.02
CA MET A 1 17.12 -10.95 14.61
C MET A 1 17.81 -9.61 14.42
N THR A 2 18.73 -9.50 13.47
CA THR A 2 19.46 -8.25 13.20
C THR A 2 18.58 -7.27 12.42
N LYS A 3 18.89 -5.97 12.52
CA LYS A 3 18.16 -4.90 11.80
C LYS A 3 18.07 -5.15 10.29
N LYS A 4 19.17 -5.61 9.70
CA LYS A 4 19.25 -6.01 8.28
C LYS A 4 18.27 -7.14 7.98
N GLN A 5 18.17 -8.15 8.85
CA GLN A 5 17.21 -9.24 8.72
C GLN A 5 15.76 -8.74 8.78
N VAL A 6 15.43 -7.79 9.67
CA VAL A 6 14.07 -7.22 9.78
C VAL A 6 13.69 -6.48 8.49
N GLY A 7 14.60 -5.64 7.98
CA GLY A 7 14.38 -4.93 6.70
C GLY A 7 14.19 -5.88 5.53
N THR A 8 15.00 -6.95 5.45
CA THR A 8 14.87 -7.99 4.42
C THR A 8 13.53 -8.72 4.52
N VAL A 9 13.06 -9.07 5.73
CA VAL A 9 11.76 -9.72 5.91
C VAL A 9 10.61 -8.80 5.49
N PHE A 10 10.65 -7.51 5.88
CA PHE A 10 9.60 -6.56 5.48
C PHE A 10 9.58 -6.37 3.96
N PHE A 11 10.74 -6.34 3.31
CA PHE A 11 10.85 -6.29 1.86
C PHE A 11 10.17 -7.50 1.19
N TYR A 12 10.47 -8.72 1.64
CA TYR A 12 9.83 -9.93 1.09
C TYR A 12 8.34 -9.98 1.37
N ILE A 13 7.88 -9.52 2.53
CA ILE A 13 6.45 -9.44 2.85
C ILE A 13 5.74 -8.46 1.89
N LEU A 14 6.32 -7.28 1.64
CA LEU A 14 5.74 -6.28 0.75
C LEU A 14 5.61 -6.75 -0.71
N ILE A 15 6.44 -7.70 -1.14
CA ILE A 15 6.37 -8.30 -2.49
C ILE A 15 5.47 -9.53 -2.50
N GLY A 16 5.68 -10.46 -1.57
CA GLY A 16 5.02 -11.76 -1.56
C GLY A 16 3.55 -11.69 -1.17
N PHE A 17 3.18 -10.81 -0.23
CA PHE A 17 1.81 -10.72 0.25
C PHE A 17 0.80 -10.29 -0.83
N PRO A 18 1.05 -9.25 -1.65
CA PRO A 18 0.17 -8.93 -2.79
C PRO A 18 -0.04 -10.11 -3.74
N ILE A 19 1.04 -10.84 -4.05
CA ILE A 19 1.00 -11.99 -4.97
C ILE A 19 0.14 -13.11 -4.37
N LEU A 20 0.35 -13.45 -3.10
CA LEU A 20 -0.41 -14.49 -2.40
C LEU A 20 -1.89 -14.16 -2.32
N VAL A 21 -2.25 -12.94 -1.90
CA VAL A 21 -3.66 -12.52 -1.81
C VAL A 21 -4.32 -12.57 -3.20
N PHE A 22 -3.63 -12.11 -4.24
CA PHE A 22 -4.18 -12.10 -5.59
C PHE A 22 -4.40 -13.51 -6.16
N ILE A 23 -3.49 -14.45 -5.88
CA ILE A 23 -3.64 -15.84 -6.34
C ILE A 23 -4.75 -16.56 -5.58
N LEU A 24 -4.88 -16.33 -4.27
CA LEU A 24 -5.84 -17.04 -3.43
C LEU A 24 -7.28 -16.53 -3.58
N MET A 25 -7.46 -15.25 -3.92
CA MET A 25 -8.79 -14.65 -4.04
C MET A 25 -9.45 -14.98 -5.39
N PRO A 26 -10.73 -15.37 -5.40
CA PRO A 26 -11.46 -15.59 -6.64
C PRO A 26 -11.64 -14.28 -7.39
N THR A 27 -11.75 -14.35 -8.72
CA THR A 27 -11.93 -13.15 -9.56
C THR A 27 -13.25 -12.43 -9.28
N HIS A 28 -14.26 -13.16 -8.81
CA HIS A 28 -15.59 -12.66 -8.45
C HIS A 28 -15.96 -13.18 -7.06
N ALA A 29 -16.84 -12.49 -6.34
CA ALA A 29 -17.40 -13.01 -5.10
C ALA A 29 -18.32 -14.20 -5.40
N ILE A 30 -17.98 -15.39 -4.87
CA ILE A 30 -18.75 -16.63 -5.08
C ILE A 30 -19.52 -17.00 -3.81
N ASP A 31 -18.91 -16.81 -2.65
CA ASP A 31 -19.50 -17.17 -1.36
C ASP A 31 -20.26 -15.99 -0.70
N PRO A 32 -21.26 -16.26 0.16
CA PRO A 32 -22.01 -15.21 0.87
C PRO A 32 -21.14 -14.27 1.72
N TRP A 33 -20.05 -14.79 2.30
CA TRP A 33 -19.10 -13.99 3.06
C TRP A 33 -18.30 -13.04 2.14
N ALA A 34 -17.93 -13.51 0.94
CA ALA A 34 -17.18 -12.73 -0.04
C ALA A 34 -18.03 -11.59 -0.62
N VAL A 35 -19.31 -11.87 -0.86
CA VAL A 35 -20.29 -10.85 -1.29
C VAL A 35 -20.50 -9.80 -0.20
N SER A 36 -20.64 -10.23 1.05
CA SER A 36 -20.75 -9.30 2.20
C SER A 36 -19.49 -8.45 2.37
N PHE A 37 -18.32 -9.05 2.18
CA PHE A 37 -17.04 -8.36 2.23
C PHE A 37 -16.88 -7.38 1.07
N GLU A 38 -17.29 -7.75 -0.14
CA GLU A 38 -17.32 -6.84 -1.30
C GLU A 38 -18.20 -5.61 -1.02
N HIS A 39 -19.42 -5.82 -0.51
CA HIS A 39 -20.29 -4.72 -0.11
C HIS A 39 -19.69 -3.86 0.99
N PHE A 40 -18.97 -4.45 1.95
CA PHE A 40 -18.25 -3.69 2.97
C PHE A 40 -17.15 -2.81 2.36
N LEU A 41 -16.33 -3.37 1.46
CA LEU A 41 -15.27 -2.63 0.77
C LEU A 41 -15.88 -1.45 -0.01
N ASP A 42 -16.92 -1.71 -0.80
CA ASP A 42 -17.58 -0.69 -1.63
C ASP A 42 -18.23 0.41 -0.77
N LYS A 43 -18.89 0.04 0.34
CA LYS A 43 -19.64 0.98 1.18
C LYS A 43 -18.76 1.82 2.11
N TYR A 44 -17.74 1.21 2.72
CA TYR A 44 -17.00 1.81 3.83
C TYR A 44 -15.57 2.21 3.49
N LEU A 45 -14.88 1.48 2.62
CA LEU A 45 -13.51 1.82 2.23
C LEU A 45 -13.46 2.79 1.05
N PHE A 46 -14.47 2.78 0.18
CA PHE A 46 -14.44 3.55 -1.09
C PHE A 46 -15.60 4.52 -1.30
N GLY A 47 -16.57 4.58 -0.38
CA GLY A 47 -17.63 5.61 -0.35
C GLY A 47 -18.65 5.52 -1.49
N ASN A 48 -19.82 4.96 -1.17
CA ASN A 48 -21.09 5.00 -1.93
C ASN A 48 -21.03 5.69 -3.33
N GLY A 49 -20.55 4.98 -4.36
CA GLY A 49 -20.85 5.30 -5.76
C GLY A 49 -19.77 5.96 -6.63
N TYR A 50 -18.59 6.32 -6.11
CA TYR A 50 -17.46 6.69 -7.00
C TYR A 50 -16.80 5.47 -7.67
N PHE A 51 -16.95 4.31 -7.03
CA PHE A 51 -16.51 3.01 -7.53
C PHE A 51 -17.69 2.31 -8.20
N LYS A 52 -17.64 2.11 -9.53
CA LYS A 52 -18.52 1.16 -10.22
C LYS A 52 -17.85 -0.24 -10.17
N PRO A 53 -18.37 -1.19 -9.37
CA PRO A 53 -17.81 -2.54 -9.20
C PRO A 53 -17.65 -3.30 -10.51
N ASP A 54 -18.50 -3.02 -11.49
CA ASP A 54 -18.57 -3.76 -12.77
C ASP A 54 -17.30 -3.67 -13.63
N ARG A 55 -16.32 -2.83 -13.27
CA ARG A 55 -15.08 -2.62 -14.04
C ARG A 55 -13.81 -3.16 -13.37
N TYR A 56 -13.87 -3.58 -12.11
CA TYR A 56 -12.69 -3.92 -11.32
C TYR A 56 -12.90 -5.23 -10.53
N PRO A 57 -12.14 -6.31 -10.82
CA PRO A 57 -12.42 -7.64 -10.29
C PRO A 57 -12.25 -7.72 -8.77
N PHE A 58 -13.02 -8.59 -8.11
CA PHE A 58 -13.04 -8.77 -6.66
C PHE A 58 -11.63 -9.06 -6.10
N ALA A 59 -10.88 -9.99 -6.70
CA ALA A 59 -9.51 -10.30 -6.29
C ALA A 59 -8.59 -9.06 -6.25
N ALA A 60 -8.75 -8.13 -7.19
CA ALA A 60 -7.95 -6.92 -7.24
C ALA A 60 -8.32 -5.96 -6.11
N LYS A 61 -9.62 -5.76 -5.84
CA LYS A 61 -10.12 -4.99 -4.68
C LYS A 61 -9.50 -5.48 -3.39
N VAL A 62 -9.65 -6.76 -3.12
CA VAL A 62 -9.16 -7.38 -1.88
C VAL A 62 -7.64 -7.24 -1.78
N THR A 63 -6.92 -7.55 -2.86
CA THR A 63 -5.45 -7.42 -2.91
C THR A 63 -5.03 -6.00 -2.61
N ASN A 64 -5.63 -5.01 -3.28
CA ASN A 64 -5.24 -3.62 -3.14
C ASN A 64 -5.51 -3.11 -1.71
N SER A 65 -6.70 -3.35 -1.16
CA SER A 65 -7.08 -2.90 0.19
C SER A 65 -6.21 -3.53 1.28
N LEU A 66 -6.04 -4.86 1.27
CA LEU A 66 -5.23 -5.55 2.29
C LEU A 66 -3.76 -5.14 2.21
N THR A 67 -3.24 -4.93 1.00
CA THR A 67 -1.84 -4.52 0.82
C THR A 67 -1.60 -3.06 1.19
N VAL A 68 -2.57 -2.14 1.00
CA VAL A 68 -2.46 -0.77 1.57
C VAL A 68 -2.35 -0.87 3.09
N LEU A 69 -3.29 -1.57 3.72
CA LEU A 69 -3.34 -1.70 5.17
C LEU A 69 -2.03 -2.28 5.71
N LEU A 70 -1.54 -3.35 5.08
CA LEU A 70 -0.27 -3.96 5.45
C LEU A 70 0.91 -2.99 5.32
N ALA A 71 1.01 -2.25 4.21
CA ALA A 71 2.10 -1.30 4.00
C ALA A 71 2.11 -0.19 5.07
N VAL A 72 0.92 0.29 5.47
CA VAL A 72 0.78 1.27 6.55
C VAL A 72 1.21 0.67 7.89
N VAL A 73 0.71 -0.51 8.25
CA VAL A 73 1.04 -1.18 9.52
C VAL A 73 2.53 -1.49 9.61
N LEU A 74 3.13 -2.07 8.57
CA LEU A 74 4.56 -2.35 8.52
C LEU A 74 5.39 -1.06 8.59
N GLY A 75 4.96 0.02 7.93
CA GLY A 75 5.63 1.30 8.00
C GLY A 75 5.64 1.88 9.42
N ILE A 76 4.52 1.79 10.14
CA ILE A 76 4.40 2.21 11.54
C ILE A 76 5.29 1.35 12.45
N LEU A 77 5.27 0.03 12.28
CA LEU A 77 6.11 -0.90 13.03
C LEU A 77 7.61 -0.64 12.79
N TYR A 78 8.00 -0.38 11.55
CA TYR A 78 9.38 -0.02 11.25
C TYR A 78 9.75 1.32 11.90
N ALA A 79 8.93 2.36 11.73
CA ALA A 79 9.19 3.66 12.33
C ALA A 79 9.33 3.61 13.86
N THR A 80 8.54 2.76 14.53
CA THR A 80 8.60 2.58 15.99
C THR A 80 9.84 1.81 16.44
N VAL A 81 10.17 0.69 15.79
CA VAL A 81 11.37 -0.12 16.10
C VAL A 81 12.65 0.66 15.83
N PHE A 82 12.68 1.45 14.75
CA PHE A 82 13.86 2.20 14.28
C PHE A 82 13.80 3.70 14.61
N ARG A 83 13.00 4.10 15.60
CA ARG A 83 12.71 5.51 15.97
C ARG A 83 13.93 6.41 16.22
N ASN A 84 15.10 5.83 16.50
CA ASN A 84 16.31 6.54 16.91
C ASN A 84 17.35 6.71 15.81
N GLU A 85 17.10 6.23 14.58
CA GLU A 85 18.08 6.32 13.51
C GLU A 85 18.08 7.71 12.85
N PRO A 86 19.26 8.33 12.67
CA PRO A 86 19.38 9.62 12.01
C PRO A 86 19.09 9.51 10.52
N TYR A 87 18.47 10.55 9.97
CA TYR A 87 18.30 10.68 8.52
C TYR A 87 19.65 10.76 7.84
N HIS A 88 19.82 10.01 6.76
CA HIS A 88 20.95 10.17 5.84
C HIS A 88 20.79 11.42 4.94
N ILE A 89 19.71 12.18 5.10
CA ILE A 89 19.41 13.39 4.29
C ILE A 89 20.07 14.63 4.94
N PRO A 90 20.84 15.42 4.16
CA PRO A 90 21.40 16.69 4.61
C PRO A 90 20.35 17.63 5.20
N LYS A 91 20.70 18.36 6.28
CA LYS A 91 19.77 19.27 6.98
C LYS A 91 19.12 20.31 6.04
N LYS A 92 19.88 20.82 5.07
CA LYS A 92 19.45 21.84 4.10
C LYS A 92 18.28 21.37 3.20
N ASP A 93 18.27 20.08 2.86
CA ASP A 93 17.31 19.51 1.89
C ASP A 93 16.15 18.80 2.59
N ARG A 94 16.25 18.57 3.91
CA ARG A 94 15.29 17.79 4.70
C ARG A 94 13.84 18.23 4.52
N LYS A 95 13.56 19.54 4.56
CA LYS A 95 12.18 20.06 4.39
C LYS A 95 11.64 19.80 2.97
N LYS A 96 12.47 19.98 1.95
CA LYS A 96 12.10 19.74 0.54
C LYS A 96 11.85 18.26 0.29
N VAL A 97 12.74 17.39 0.77
CA VAL A 97 12.60 15.93 0.64
C VAL A 97 11.37 15.44 1.41
N LEU A 98 11.12 15.94 2.62
CA LEU A 98 9.92 15.61 3.40
C LEU A 98 8.64 15.99 2.66
N MET A 99 8.60 17.21 2.11
CA MET A 99 7.44 17.68 1.34
C MET A 99 7.22 16.85 0.08
N GLY A 100 8.30 16.54 -0.66
CA GLY A 100 8.24 15.68 -1.84
C GLY A 100 7.73 14.27 -1.53
N LEU A 101 8.25 13.65 -0.47
CA LEU A 101 7.80 12.32 -0.02
C LEU A 101 6.36 12.34 0.50
N PHE A 102 5.94 13.41 1.17
CA PHE A 102 4.56 13.56 1.63
C PHE A 102 3.58 13.70 0.46
N VAL A 103 3.91 14.52 -0.54
CA VAL A 103 3.10 14.66 -1.76
C VAL A 103 3.06 13.34 -2.52
N LEU A 104 4.19 12.64 -2.67
CA LEU A 104 4.24 11.32 -3.30
C LEU A 104 3.41 10.30 -2.53
N PHE A 105 3.46 10.31 -1.20
CA PHE A 105 2.65 9.46 -0.35
C PHE A 105 1.15 9.70 -0.56
N LEU A 106 0.70 10.96 -0.52
CA LEU A 106 -0.70 11.31 -0.78
C LEU A 106 -1.13 10.92 -2.19
N PHE A 107 -0.27 11.16 -3.19
CA PHE A 107 -0.52 10.76 -4.58
C PHE A 107 -0.63 9.24 -4.72
N CYS A 108 0.22 8.47 -4.06
CA CYS A 108 0.15 7.01 -4.08
C CYS A 108 -1.06 6.46 -3.31
N LEU A 109 -1.47 7.10 -2.20
CA LEU A 109 -2.74 6.78 -1.53
C LEU A 109 -3.91 7.05 -2.48
N TRP A 110 -3.91 8.19 -3.17
CA TRP A 110 -4.93 8.53 -4.14
C TRP A 110 -4.95 7.54 -5.31
N LEU A 111 -3.80 7.17 -5.89
CA LEU A 111 -3.70 6.13 -6.92
C LEU A 111 -4.16 4.76 -6.42
N SER A 112 -3.92 4.45 -5.14
CA SER A 112 -4.43 3.21 -4.55
C SER A 112 -5.95 3.20 -4.43
N ILE A 113 -6.62 4.36 -4.53
CA ILE A 113 -8.07 4.42 -4.60
C ILE A 113 -8.55 4.17 -6.03
N PHE A 114 -7.83 4.58 -7.08
CA PHE A 114 -8.31 4.38 -8.47
C PHE A 114 -8.36 2.90 -8.89
N PRO A 115 -9.40 2.50 -9.64
CA PRO A 115 -9.48 1.16 -10.18
C PRO A 115 -8.36 0.97 -11.21
N GLN A 116 -7.46 0.03 -10.92
CA GLN A 116 -6.50 -0.46 -11.91
C GLN A 116 -7.16 -1.63 -12.65
N GLU A 117 -7.81 -1.31 -13.77
CA GLU A 117 -8.63 -2.27 -14.53
C GLU A 117 -7.78 -3.36 -15.19
N PHE A 118 -8.33 -4.58 -15.30
CA PHE A 118 -7.69 -5.74 -15.93
C PHE A 118 -8.59 -6.32 -17.02
N SER A 119 -7.98 -7.03 -17.98
CA SER A 119 -8.76 -7.94 -18.82
C SER A 119 -9.16 -9.19 -18.01
N THR A 120 -10.45 -9.35 -17.71
CA THR A 120 -10.98 -10.61 -17.20
C THR A 120 -11.48 -11.47 -18.36
N THR A 121 -10.82 -12.60 -18.56
CA THR A 121 -11.48 -13.80 -19.06
C THR A 121 -12.28 -14.39 -17.90
N THR A 122 -13.52 -14.78 -18.13
CA THR A 122 -14.26 -15.60 -17.18
C THR A 122 -13.50 -16.90 -16.96
N GLY A 123 -12.79 -17.00 -15.83
CA GLY A 123 -11.90 -18.11 -15.50
C GLY A 123 -10.42 -17.85 -15.84
N ARG A 124 -9.51 -18.57 -15.15
CA ARG A 124 -8.05 -18.57 -15.35
C ARG A 124 -7.63 -19.14 -16.73
N GLY A 125 -8.26 -18.72 -17.82
CA GLY A 125 -8.04 -19.21 -19.18
C GLY A 125 -7.38 -18.16 -20.07
N PHE A 126 -6.40 -18.58 -20.86
CA PHE A 126 -5.68 -17.77 -21.85
C PHE A 126 -6.64 -17.13 -22.89
N GLY A 127 -7.01 -15.87 -22.67
CA GLY A 127 -7.19 -14.90 -23.75
C GLY A 127 -8.51 -14.88 -24.53
N ILE A 128 -9.59 -14.37 -23.92
CA ILE A 128 -10.74 -13.78 -24.63
C ILE A 128 -11.09 -12.44 -23.96
N LYS A 129 -11.00 -11.36 -24.73
CA LYS A 129 -10.81 -9.97 -24.28
C LYS A 129 -12.13 -9.20 -24.11
N ARG A 130 -12.30 -8.51 -22.98
CA ARG A 130 -12.91 -7.16 -22.95
C ARG A 130 -11.76 -6.15 -22.78
N SER A 131 -11.71 -5.13 -23.64
CA SER A 131 -10.55 -4.22 -23.72
C SER A 131 -10.53 -3.23 -22.57
N PHE A 132 -9.57 -3.40 -21.66
CA PHE A 132 -9.12 -2.39 -20.68
C PHE A 132 -7.61 -2.55 -20.44
N HIS A 133 -6.93 -1.49 -20.00
CA HIS A 133 -5.53 -1.19 -20.33
C HIS A 133 -4.38 -1.92 -19.57
N ASN A 134 -4.58 -3.03 -18.84
CA ASN A 134 -3.45 -3.71 -18.17
C ASN A 134 -3.52 -5.26 -18.08
N ASN A 135 -2.36 -5.91 -18.22
CA ASN A 135 -2.13 -7.35 -17.94
C ASN A 135 -1.95 -7.56 -16.42
N THR A 136 -2.38 -8.71 -15.89
CA THR A 136 -2.15 -9.18 -14.52
C THR A 136 -0.75 -8.93 -13.97
N VAL A 137 0.29 -9.18 -14.76
CA VAL A 137 1.69 -8.97 -14.36
C VAL A 137 1.95 -7.48 -14.10
N PHE A 138 1.49 -6.61 -15.00
CA PHE A 138 1.65 -5.17 -14.87
C PHE A 138 0.88 -4.62 -13.67
N PHE A 139 -0.33 -5.12 -13.41
CA PHE A 139 -1.06 -4.75 -12.20
C PHE A 139 -0.28 -5.09 -10.94
N LEU A 140 0.20 -6.35 -10.82
CA LEU A 140 0.91 -6.77 -9.61
C LEU A 140 2.18 -5.93 -9.40
N PHE A 141 2.89 -5.64 -10.48
CA PHE A 141 4.02 -4.72 -10.47
C PHE A 141 3.62 -3.33 -9.96
N MET A 142 2.58 -2.72 -10.51
CA MET A 142 2.09 -1.41 -10.09
C MET A 142 1.64 -1.37 -8.63
N ILE A 143 0.93 -2.41 -8.18
CA ILE A 143 0.53 -2.55 -6.79
C ILE A 143 1.76 -2.58 -5.89
N ILE A 144 2.75 -3.43 -6.19
CA ILE A 144 4.00 -3.52 -5.42
C ILE A 144 4.69 -2.14 -5.36
N CYS A 145 4.85 -1.45 -6.48
CA CYS A 145 5.46 -0.12 -6.53
C CYS A 145 4.70 0.90 -5.64
N ILE A 146 3.38 0.96 -5.76
CA ILE A 146 2.54 1.85 -4.95
C ILE A 146 2.68 1.51 -3.46
N LYS A 147 2.69 0.23 -3.08
CA LYS A 147 2.85 -0.16 -1.67
C LYS A 147 4.23 0.15 -1.12
N PHE A 148 5.28 -0.02 -1.90
CA PHE A 148 6.62 0.41 -1.50
C PHE A 148 6.69 1.91 -1.25
N ALA A 149 6.06 2.72 -2.11
CA ALA A 149 5.98 4.15 -1.92
C ALA A 149 5.19 4.54 -0.66
N ILE A 150 4.04 3.90 -0.42
CA ILE A 150 3.22 4.09 0.79
C ILE A 150 4.02 3.72 2.05
N TYR A 151 4.60 2.52 2.09
CA TYR A 151 5.44 2.04 3.19
C TYR A 151 6.57 3.04 3.50
N THR A 152 7.30 3.45 2.47
CA THR A 152 8.42 4.40 2.60
C THR A 152 7.94 5.74 3.14
N GLY A 153 6.83 6.27 2.60
CA GLY A 153 6.21 7.50 3.09
C GLY A 153 5.87 7.44 4.59
N VAL A 154 5.23 6.36 5.04
CA VAL A 154 4.88 6.15 6.45
C VAL A 154 6.13 6.05 7.33
N VAL A 155 7.15 5.30 6.91
CA VAL A 155 8.43 5.19 7.65
C VAL A 155 9.06 6.56 7.85
N PHE A 156 9.16 7.36 6.78
CA PHE A 156 9.78 8.68 6.83
C PHE A 156 9.01 9.65 7.73
N LEU A 157 7.67 9.67 7.64
CA LEU A 157 6.81 10.49 8.49
C LEU A 157 6.89 10.08 9.97
N GLY A 158 6.83 8.78 10.25
CA GLY A 158 6.93 8.25 11.60
C GLY A 158 8.27 8.57 12.27
N GLN A 159 9.38 8.37 11.56
CA GLN A 159 10.70 8.76 12.04
C GLN A 159 10.79 10.28 12.32
N PHE A 160 10.11 11.10 11.52
CA PHE A 160 10.15 12.57 11.64
C PHE A 160 9.44 12.99 12.92
N PHE A 161 8.28 12.40 13.14
CA PHE A 161 7.48 12.60 14.34
C PHE A 161 8.26 12.22 15.61
N PHE A 162 8.88 11.04 15.65
CA PHE A 162 9.66 10.59 16.81
C PHE A 162 10.89 11.47 17.10
N GLN A 163 11.59 11.93 16.05
CA GLN A 163 12.71 12.86 16.23
C GLN A 163 12.25 14.25 16.68
N GLY A 164 11.13 14.75 16.15
CA GLY A 164 10.53 16.01 16.59
C GLY A 164 10.21 16.02 18.08
N ILE A 165 9.62 14.93 18.58
CA ILE A 165 9.37 14.73 20.03
C ILE A 165 10.67 14.76 20.83
N ARG A 166 11.73 14.08 20.35
CA ARG A 166 13.04 14.07 21.03
C ARG A 166 13.64 15.48 21.11
N TRP A 167 13.56 16.26 20.05
CA TRP A 167 14.05 17.64 20.01
C TRP A 167 13.30 18.56 20.99
N LEU A 168 11.96 18.43 21.06
CA LEU A 168 11.14 19.17 22.02
C LEU A 168 11.49 18.81 23.47
N LYS A 169 11.73 17.52 23.76
CA LYS A 169 12.20 17.09 25.08
C LYS A 169 13.56 17.68 25.43
N LEU A 170 14.54 17.66 24.52
CA LEU A 170 15.87 18.20 24.77
C LEU A 170 15.90 19.72 24.99
N LYS A 171 14.97 20.48 24.38
CA LYS A 171 14.82 21.92 24.63
C LYS A 171 14.17 22.26 25.97
N LYS A 172 13.41 21.35 26.58
CA LYS A 172 12.82 21.57 27.92
C LYS A 172 13.81 21.40 29.08
N PHE A 173 15.00 20.84 28.81
CA PHE A 173 16.06 20.60 29.81
C PHE A 173 17.28 21.51 29.61
N LYS A 174 17.14 22.58 28.81
CA LYS A 174 18.11 23.67 28.69
C LYS A 174 17.43 24.96 29.09
#